data_AF-A0A7Y4QGA8-F1
#
_entry.id   AF-A0A7Y4QGA8-F1
#
_cell.length_a   1.000
_cell.length_b   1.000
_cell.length_c   1.000
_cell.angle_alpha   90.00
_cell.angle_beta   90.00
_cell.angle_gamma   90.00
#
_symmetry.space_group_name_H-M   'P 1'
#
loop_
_entity.id
_entity.type
_entity.pdbx_description
1 polymer ?
#
loop_
_entity_poly.entity_id
_entity_poly.type
_entity_poly.pdbx_seq_one_letter_code
_entity_poly.pdbx_strand_id
1 'polypeptide(L)'
;ANSSGWFGRSPELPVKFLVTVPRKFDVDLKTAGSSVKVAGVNGKVQAQSSGGSLNFANIEGPLSGHTSGGSITVTGCKGRVGISTSGGSLNLKEIEGDVTAKTSGGAIRADKLTGKSVVKSSGGSIDVAGIKGSMEAATAGGSINAELLEQPTGDCSFKSSGGGITVVLGEKPAVDVDLRTSAGQVATDFPVATGVQGEQKKNELRGKVNGGGPLITAHTSGGSVRLQKR
;
A
#
# COMPACT_ATOMS: atom_id res chain seq x y z
N ALA A 1 12.55 -50.66 32.25
CA ALA A 1 12.57 -49.80 31.04
C ALA A 1 11.23 -49.08 30.95
N ASN A 2 11.20 -47.79 31.28
CA ASN A 2 10.20 -46.80 30.84
C ASN A 2 10.56 -45.47 31.52
N SER A 3 11.28 -44.60 30.81
CA SER A 3 11.43 -43.19 31.21
C SER A 3 10.65 -42.35 30.21
N SER A 4 9.46 -41.95 30.65
CA SER A 4 8.59 -40.96 30.03
C SER A 4 9.30 -39.62 29.83
N GLY A 5 9.04 -38.99 28.69
CA GLY A 5 9.65 -37.73 28.29
C GLY A 5 9.21 -36.53 29.13
N TRP A 6 10.13 -35.57 29.25
CA TRP A 6 9.86 -34.20 29.67
C TRP A 6 10.58 -33.25 28.70
N PHE A 7 9.84 -32.74 27.71
CA PHE A 7 10.26 -31.55 26.97
C PHE A 7 9.93 -30.32 27.83
N GLY A 8 10.91 -29.83 28.57
CA GLY A 8 10.80 -28.58 29.31
C GLY A 8 10.64 -27.40 28.34
N ARG A 9 9.47 -26.77 28.32
CA ARG A 9 9.30 -25.42 27.76
C ARG A 9 9.90 -24.43 28.76
N SER A 10 10.98 -23.77 28.39
CA SER A 10 11.50 -22.61 29.11
C SER A 10 10.43 -21.51 29.18
N PRO A 11 10.25 -20.82 30.32
CA PRO A 11 9.29 -19.73 30.41
C PRO A 11 9.72 -18.57 29.49
N GLU A 12 8.82 -18.14 28.61
CA GLU A 12 9.00 -16.93 27.79
C GLU A 12 8.95 -15.70 28.72
N LEU A 13 10.12 -15.14 29.06
CA LEU A 13 10.19 -13.89 29.80
C LEU A 13 10.03 -12.72 28.81
N PRO A 14 8.95 -11.92 28.89
CA PRO A 14 8.79 -10.76 28.03
C PRO A 14 9.78 -9.66 28.46
N VAL A 15 10.85 -9.49 27.68
CA VAL A 15 11.83 -8.42 27.90
C VAL A 15 11.45 -7.19 27.07
N LYS A 16 11.32 -6.04 27.72
CA LYS A 16 11.05 -4.75 27.07
C LYS A 16 12.24 -3.82 27.24
N PHE A 17 12.87 -3.45 26.13
CA PHE A 17 13.91 -2.43 26.10
C PHE A 17 13.30 -1.08 25.71
N LEU A 18 13.62 -0.04 26.47
CA LEU A 18 13.31 1.34 26.12
C LEU A 18 14.63 2.10 25.97
N VAL A 19 14.96 2.50 24.75
CA VAL A 19 16.16 3.27 24.44
C VAL A 19 15.72 4.65 23.97
N THR A 20 16.21 5.68 24.63
CA THR A 20 15.94 7.09 24.25
C THR A 20 17.18 7.66 23.58
N VAL A 21 17.01 8.23 22.41
CA VAL A 21 18.07 8.84 21.61
C VAL A 21 17.74 10.33 21.35
N PRO A 22 18.73 11.17 21.04
CA PRO A 22 18.48 12.52 20.54
C PRO A 22 17.59 12.49 19.28
N ARG A 23 16.86 13.58 19.01
CA ARG A 23 16.02 13.66 17.80
C ARG A 23 16.81 13.43 16.52
N LYS A 24 18.02 13.99 16.40
CA LYS A 24 18.89 13.77 15.25
C LYS A 24 19.77 12.54 15.49
N PHE A 25 19.36 11.38 14.97
CA PHE A 25 20.06 10.12 15.22
C PHE A 25 19.72 9.08 14.16
N ASP A 26 20.70 8.25 13.79
CA ASP A 26 20.48 7.12 12.89
C ASP A 26 20.21 5.85 13.71
N VAL A 27 19.18 5.10 13.34
CA VAL A 27 18.72 3.91 14.05
C VAL A 27 18.89 2.68 13.18
N ASP A 28 19.68 1.70 13.63
CA ASP A 28 19.78 0.35 13.04
C ASP A 28 19.37 -0.68 14.09
N LEU A 29 18.29 -1.42 13.82
CA LEU A 29 17.69 -2.39 14.73
C LEU A 29 17.53 -3.76 14.07
N LYS A 30 17.97 -4.80 14.77
CA LYS A 30 17.79 -6.20 14.35
C LYS A 30 17.24 -7.01 15.51
N THR A 31 16.16 -7.75 15.27
CA THR A 31 15.55 -8.65 16.25
C THR A 31 15.09 -9.94 15.59
N ALA A 32 14.98 -11.02 16.36
CA ALA A 32 14.53 -12.32 15.87
C ALA A 32 13.00 -12.47 15.89
N GLY A 33 12.27 -11.74 16.73
CA GLY A 33 10.82 -11.99 16.86
C GLY A 33 10.02 -11.02 17.71
N SER A 34 10.67 -10.16 18.49
CA SER A 34 9.96 -9.13 19.24
C SER A 34 9.47 -8.00 18.33
N SER A 35 8.37 -7.36 18.74
CA SER A 35 7.88 -6.17 18.03
C SER A 35 8.82 -5.00 18.29
N VAL A 36 9.09 -4.22 17.25
CA VAL A 36 9.94 -3.02 17.33
C VAL A 36 9.06 -1.80 17.15
N LYS A 37 9.30 -0.78 17.97
CA LYS A 37 8.69 0.54 17.82
C LYS A 37 9.78 1.60 17.77
N VAL A 38 9.79 2.42 16.72
CA VAL A 38 10.68 3.58 16.58
C VAL A 38 9.81 4.81 16.38
N ALA A 39 10.08 5.88 17.13
CA ALA A 39 9.30 7.11 17.01
C ALA A 39 10.12 8.38 17.24
N GLY A 40 9.79 9.44 16.50
CA GLY A 40 10.33 10.79 16.75
C GLY A 40 11.81 10.95 16.40
N VAL A 41 12.25 10.34 15.30
CA VAL A 41 13.64 10.32 14.86
C VAL A 41 13.79 11.12 13.57
N ASN A 42 14.78 12.01 13.54
CA ASN A 42 15.27 12.71 12.38
C ASN A 42 16.63 12.11 11.98
N GLY A 43 16.64 11.28 10.94
CA GLY A 43 17.77 10.48 10.54
C GLY A 43 17.35 9.23 9.78
N LYS A 44 18.34 8.43 9.41
CA LYS A 44 18.09 7.15 8.75
C LYS A 44 17.58 6.14 9.76
N VAL A 45 16.47 5.47 9.44
CA VAL A 45 15.95 4.35 10.24
C VAL A 45 15.98 3.07 9.42
N GLN A 46 16.63 2.05 9.97
CA GLN A 46 16.69 0.70 9.43
C GLN A 46 16.24 -0.27 10.52
N ALA A 47 15.22 -1.09 10.25
CA ALA A 47 14.83 -2.14 11.18
C ALA A 47 14.51 -3.46 10.47
N GLN A 48 14.99 -4.56 11.06
CA GLN A 48 14.79 -5.92 10.58
C GLN A 48 14.27 -6.81 11.70
N SER A 49 13.25 -7.62 11.40
CA SER A 49 12.69 -8.60 12.34
C SER A 49 12.34 -9.91 11.66
N SER A 50 12.72 -11.07 12.21
CA SER A 50 12.32 -12.34 11.56
C SER A 50 10.84 -12.68 11.76
N GLY A 51 10.13 -12.09 12.75
CA GLY A 51 8.72 -12.40 12.98
C GLY A 51 7.90 -11.34 13.72
N GLY A 52 8.54 -10.38 14.37
CA GLY A 52 7.85 -9.34 15.12
C GLY A 52 7.37 -8.19 14.23
N SER A 53 6.31 -7.50 14.68
CA SER A 53 5.78 -6.34 13.95
C SER A 53 6.68 -5.13 14.09
N LEU A 54 6.77 -4.31 13.04
CA LEU A 54 7.54 -3.08 13.03
C LEU A 54 6.59 -1.88 13.03
N ASN A 55 6.75 -0.96 13.97
CA ASN A 55 5.92 0.23 14.09
C ASN A 55 6.80 1.48 14.05
N PHE A 56 6.60 2.32 13.05
CA PHE A 56 7.33 3.56 12.86
C PHE A 56 6.38 4.75 12.96
N ALA A 57 6.76 5.77 13.74
CA ALA A 57 5.94 6.97 13.89
C ALA A 57 6.79 8.25 13.87
N ASN A 58 6.37 9.28 13.13
CA ASN A 58 7.03 10.58 13.09
C ASN A 58 8.53 10.47 12.76
N ILE A 59 8.84 9.92 11.59
CA ILE A 59 10.22 9.75 11.11
C ILE A 59 10.52 10.79 10.04
N GLU A 60 11.57 11.58 10.23
CA GLU A 60 12.08 12.54 9.25
C GLU A 60 13.40 12.00 8.67
N GLY A 61 13.38 11.52 7.43
CA GLY A 61 14.53 10.88 6.81
C GLY A 61 14.17 9.55 6.12
N PRO A 62 15.18 8.84 5.57
CA PRO A 62 14.95 7.57 4.90
C PRO A 62 14.62 6.45 5.90
N LEU A 63 13.53 5.73 5.63
CA LEU A 63 13.05 4.60 6.42
C LEU A 63 13.14 3.30 5.62
N SER A 64 13.81 2.29 6.18
CA SER A 64 13.82 0.92 5.67
C SER A 64 13.36 -0.07 6.73
N GLY A 65 12.31 -0.84 6.42
CA GLY A 65 11.74 -1.84 7.33
C GLY A 65 11.55 -3.19 6.66
N HIS A 66 11.97 -4.27 7.31
CA HIS A 66 11.77 -5.63 6.78
C HIS A 66 11.36 -6.60 7.87
N THR A 67 10.32 -7.41 7.62
CA THR A 67 10.02 -8.56 8.48
C THR A 67 9.42 -9.75 7.75
N SER A 68 9.73 -10.98 8.15
CA SER A 68 9.15 -12.15 7.47
C SER A 68 7.69 -12.36 7.84
N GLY A 69 7.34 -12.35 9.14
CA GLY A 69 5.98 -12.68 9.60
C GLY A 69 5.15 -11.51 10.13
N GLY A 70 5.80 -10.46 10.65
CA GLY A 70 5.12 -9.36 11.32
C GLY A 70 4.44 -8.38 10.36
N SER A 71 3.50 -7.60 10.88
CA SER A 71 2.95 -6.47 10.11
C SER A 71 3.87 -5.24 10.26
N ILE A 72 3.86 -4.36 9.26
CA ILE A 72 4.59 -3.09 9.33
C ILE A 72 3.60 -1.94 9.29
N THR A 73 3.65 -1.09 10.31
CA THR A 73 2.88 0.15 10.38
C THR A 73 3.82 1.35 10.30
N VAL A 74 3.53 2.29 9.41
CA VAL A 74 4.22 3.58 9.31
C VAL A 74 3.18 4.70 9.43
N THR A 75 3.36 5.62 10.35
CA THR A 75 2.46 6.78 10.53
C THR A 75 3.27 8.05 10.66
N GLY A 76 3.09 9.00 9.74
CA GLY A 76 3.84 10.26 9.76
C GLY A 76 5.30 10.01 9.40
N CYS A 77 5.63 10.05 8.11
CA CYS A 77 7.02 9.98 7.66
C CYS A 77 7.29 11.01 6.58
N LYS A 78 8.39 11.75 6.71
CA LYS A 78 8.87 12.71 5.73
C LYS A 78 10.19 12.21 5.17
N GLY A 79 10.17 11.67 3.96
CA GLY A 79 11.33 11.05 3.32
C GLY A 79 10.97 9.78 2.54
N ARG A 80 12.01 9.08 2.06
CA ARG A 80 11.83 7.82 1.31
C ARG A 80 11.50 6.66 2.25
N VAL A 81 10.43 5.93 1.98
CA VAL A 81 10.00 4.75 2.74
C VAL A 81 10.12 3.49 1.89
N GLY A 82 10.91 2.53 2.36
CA GLY A 82 11.03 1.19 1.79
C GLY A 82 10.68 0.12 2.81
N ILE A 83 9.49 -0.49 2.68
CA ILE A 83 9.04 -1.52 3.61
C ILE A 83 8.64 -2.81 2.90
N SER A 84 8.96 -3.95 3.50
CA SER A 84 8.58 -5.24 2.96
C SER A 84 8.30 -6.30 4.03
N THR A 85 7.33 -7.17 3.75
CA THR A 85 7.08 -8.36 4.56
C THR A 85 6.69 -9.58 3.74
N SER A 86 6.81 -10.79 4.27
CA SER A 86 6.33 -11.99 3.58
C SER A 86 4.89 -12.33 3.97
N GLY A 87 4.56 -12.37 5.27
CA GLY A 87 3.25 -12.78 5.75
C GLY A 87 2.34 -11.65 6.24
N GLY A 88 2.91 -10.57 6.75
CA GLY A 88 2.15 -9.52 7.42
C GLY A 88 1.47 -8.53 6.48
N SER A 89 0.59 -7.72 7.07
CA SER A 89 -0.03 -6.59 6.36
C SER A 89 0.85 -5.34 6.48
N LEU A 90 0.70 -4.43 5.52
CA LEU A 90 1.36 -3.13 5.54
C LEU A 90 0.32 -2.04 5.73
N ASN A 91 0.52 -1.16 6.71
CA ASN A 91 -0.35 -0.02 6.95
C ASN A 91 0.49 1.26 6.90
N LEU A 92 0.26 2.08 5.89
CA LEU A 92 0.97 3.35 5.69
C LEU A 92 -0.02 4.50 5.84
N LYS A 93 0.34 5.50 6.63
CA LYS A 93 -0.48 6.68 6.85
C LYS A 93 0.38 7.93 6.88
N GLU A 94 -0.05 8.97 6.16
CA GLU A 94 0.54 10.32 6.22
C GLU A 94 2.04 10.29 5.88
N ILE A 95 2.35 9.93 4.64
CA ILE A 95 3.73 9.85 4.14
C ILE A 95 3.97 10.94 3.10
N GLU A 96 5.00 11.74 3.33
CA GLU A 96 5.49 12.77 2.42
C GLU A 96 6.84 12.32 1.84
N GLY A 97 6.82 11.79 0.61
CA GLY A 97 8.01 11.28 -0.09
C GLY A 97 7.74 9.97 -0.83
N ASP A 98 8.78 9.42 -1.45
CA ASP A 98 8.65 8.21 -2.26
C ASP A 98 8.45 6.95 -1.39
N VAL A 99 7.50 6.10 -1.80
CA VAL A 99 7.12 4.88 -1.09
C VAL A 99 7.35 3.65 -1.95
N THR A 100 7.98 2.63 -1.38
CA THR A 100 7.99 1.26 -1.91
C THR A 100 7.53 0.31 -0.81
N ALA A 101 6.33 -0.28 -0.97
CA ALA A 101 5.70 -1.17 -0.01
C ALA A 101 5.39 -2.52 -0.68
N LYS A 102 5.91 -3.62 -0.13
CA LYS A 102 5.73 -4.96 -0.72
C LYS A 102 5.35 -6.01 0.31
N THR A 103 4.31 -6.81 0.05
CA THR A 103 4.01 -8.00 0.85
C THR A 103 3.70 -9.22 -0.03
N SER A 104 3.94 -10.42 0.46
CA SER A 104 3.54 -11.64 -0.27
C SER A 104 2.13 -12.08 0.13
N GLY A 105 1.82 -12.16 1.43
CA GLY A 105 0.55 -12.70 1.92
C GLY A 105 -0.49 -11.67 2.36
N GLY A 106 -0.04 -10.52 2.87
CA GLY A 106 -0.93 -9.58 3.57
C GLY A 106 -1.62 -8.56 2.66
N ALA A 107 -2.59 -7.86 3.24
CA ALA A 107 -3.18 -6.69 2.61
C ALA A 107 -2.26 -5.47 2.75
N ILE A 108 -2.42 -4.50 1.87
CA ILE A 108 -1.77 -3.19 2.00
C ILE A 108 -2.84 -2.12 2.10
N ARG A 109 -2.81 -1.35 3.19
CA ARG A 109 -3.60 -0.13 3.34
C ARG A 109 -2.65 1.07 3.30
N ALA A 110 -2.95 2.03 2.44
CA ALA A 110 -2.18 3.26 2.30
C ALA A 110 -3.12 4.47 2.28
N ASP A 111 -2.93 5.39 3.22
CA ASP A 111 -3.75 6.59 3.39
C ASP A 111 -2.86 7.84 3.39
N LYS A 112 -3.22 8.85 2.60
CA LYS A 112 -2.50 10.12 2.46
C LYS A 112 -1.02 9.94 2.12
N LEU A 113 -0.75 9.46 0.91
CA LEU A 113 0.61 9.38 0.37
C LEU A 113 0.86 10.53 -0.62
N THR A 114 1.94 11.26 -0.42
CA THR A 114 2.38 12.34 -1.31
C THR A 114 3.72 11.99 -1.94
N GLY A 115 3.84 12.09 -3.27
CA GLY A 115 5.03 11.65 -4.02
C GLY A 115 4.82 10.35 -4.80
N LYS A 116 5.90 9.70 -5.24
CA LYS A 116 5.80 8.48 -6.05
C LYS A 116 5.62 7.24 -5.17
N SER A 117 4.55 6.49 -5.40
CA SER A 117 4.22 5.30 -4.60
C SER A 117 4.20 4.02 -5.43
N VAL A 118 4.89 2.98 -4.96
CA VAL A 118 4.84 1.63 -5.54
C VAL A 118 4.41 0.64 -4.45
N VAL A 119 3.23 0.05 -4.63
CA VAL A 119 2.57 -0.81 -3.64
C VAL A 119 2.25 -2.16 -4.27
N LYS A 120 2.81 -3.25 -3.76
CA LYS A 120 2.62 -4.58 -4.36
C LYS A 120 2.28 -5.64 -3.33
N SER A 121 1.22 -6.41 -3.57
CA SER A 121 0.90 -7.61 -2.81
C SER A 121 0.86 -8.83 -3.74
N SER A 122 1.15 -10.04 -3.26
CA SER A 122 0.87 -11.24 -4.07
C SER A 122 -0.52 -11.79 -3.74
N GLY A 123 -0.88 -11.94 -2.47
CA GLY A 123 -2.14 -12.57 -2.04
C GLY A 123 -3.23 -11.61 -1.56
N GLY A 124 -2.87 -10.45 -1.02
CA GLY A 124 -3.81 -9.57 -0.33
C GLY A 124 -4.41 -8.47 -1.19
N SER A 125 -5.48 -7.86 -0.69
CA SER A 125 -6.08 -6.65 -1.27
C SER A 125 -5.18 -5.43 -1.06
N ILE A 126 -5.38 -4.43 -1.91
CA ILE A 126 -4.72 -3.13 -1.79
C ILE A 126 -5.81 -2.07 -1.68
N ASP A 127 -5.84 -1.36 -0.56
CA ASP A 127 -6.74 -0.24 -0.31
C ASP A 127 -5.91 1.04 -0.23
N VAL A 128 -6.11 1.96 -1.16
CA VAL A 128 -5.39 3.23 -1.24
C VAL A 128 -6.35 4.41 -1.24
N ALA A 129 -6.08 5.42 -0.42
CA ALA A 129 -6.89 6.63 -0.33
C ALA A 129 -6.03 7.89 -0.15
N GLY A 130 -6.52 9.03 -0.64
CA GLY A 130 -5.88 10.32 -0.42
C GLY A 130 -4.52 10.47 -1.10
N ILE A 131 -4.35 9.89 -2.29
CA ILE A 131 -3.07 9.89 -3.00
C ILE A 131 -2.84 11.24 -3.71
N LYS A 132 -1.69 11.86 -3.44
CA LYS A 132 -1.24 13.12 -4.05
C LYS A 132 0.10 12.89 -4.77
N GLY A 133 0.06 12.28 -5.94
CA GLY A 133 1.27 11.85 -6.63
C GLY A 133 1.00 10.88 -7.76
N SER A 134 2.05 10.22 -8.23
CA SER A 134 1.93 9.03 -9.09
C SER A 134 1.90 7.76 -8.25
N MET A 135 1.16 6.76 -8.71
CA MET A 135 1.02 5.50 -7.99
C MET A 135 1.04 4.29 -8.92
N GLU A 136 1.75 3.24 -8.51
CA GLU A 136 1.63 1.90 -9.08
C GLU A 136 1.19 0.95 -7.97
N ALA A 137 -0.01 0.39 -8.09
CA ALA A 137 -0.54 -0.62 -7.18
C ALA A 137 -0.83 -1.93 -7.94
N ALA A 138 -0.30 -3.05 -7.46
CA ALA A 138 -0.46 -4.34 -8.12
C ALA A 138 -0.69 -5.49 -7.14
N THR A 139 -1.66 -6.35 -7.43
CA THR A 139 -1.90 -7.60 -6.68
C THR A 139 -2.14 -8.80 -7.59
N ALA A 140 -1.76 -10.01 -7.19
CA ALA A 140 -2.08 -11.21 -7.96
C ALA A 140 -3.42 -11.82 -7.54
N GLY A 141 -3.69 -11.96 -6.24
CA GLY A 141 -4.90 -12.62 -5.72
C GLY A 141 -6.00 -11.68 -5.23
N GLY A 142 -5.65 -10.46 -4.80
CA GLY A 142 -6.59 -9.55 -4.15
C GLY A 142 -7.36 -8.63 -5.09
N SER A 143 -8.28 -7.86 -4.52
CA SER A 143 -8.89 -6.70 -5.20
C SER A 143 -8.13 -5.43 -4.89
N ILE A 144 -8.26 -4.41 -5.76
CA ILE A 144 -7.71 -3.08 -5.52
C ILE A 144 -8.88 -2.10 -5.37
N ASN A 145 -8.90 -1.37 -4.26
CA ASN A 145 -9.79 -0.22 -4.07
C ASN A 145 -8.94 1.03 -4.00
N ALA A 146 -9.14 1.95 -4.93
CA ALA A 146 -8.38 3.19 -5.01
C ALA A 146 -9.31 4.40 -4.97
N GLU A 147 -9.07 5.31 -4.03
CA GLU A 147 -9.88 6.52 -3.82
C GLU A 147 -9.04 7.78 -4.11
N LEU A 148 -9.36 8.43 -5.24
CA LEU A 148 -8.68 9.61 -5.76
C LEU A 148 -9.66 10.80 -5.73
N LEU A 149 -9.75 11.43 -4.56
CA LEU A 149 -10.68 12.56 -4.32
C LEU A 149 -10.14 13.90 -4.80
N GLU A 150 -8.81 14.01 -4.83
CA GLU A 150 -8.07 15.20 -5.25
C GLU A 150 -7.38 14.91 -6.58
N GLN A 151 -6.96 15.98 -7.27
CA GLN A 151 -6.24 15.88 -8.53
C GLN A 151 -4.89 15.15 -8.31
N PRO A 152 -4.66 13.97 -8.90
CA PRO A 152 -3.34 13.36 -8.87
C PRO A 152 -2.36 14.24 -9.65
N THR A 153 -1.11 14.32 -9.20
CA THR A 153 -0.06 15.10 -9.89
C THR A 153 0.71 14.26 -10.91
N GLY A 154 0.35 12.98 -11.08
CA GLY A 154 0.97 12.07 -12.04
C GLY A 154 0.14 10.81 -12.22
N ASP A 155 0.58 9.94 -13.12
CA ASP A 155 -0.18 8.76 -13.55
C ASP A 155 -0.39 7.76 -12.41
N CYS A 156 -1.55 7.08 -12.45
CA CYS A 156 -1.92 6.03 -11.52
C CYS A 156 -2.20 4.73 -12.29
N SER A 157 -1.57 3.63 -11.86
CA SER A 157 -1.70 2.31 -12.47
C SER A 157 -2.12 1.27 -11.44
N PHE A 158 -3.27 0.66 -11.66
CA PHE A 158 -3.86 -0.39 -10.83
C PHE A 158 -3.91 -1.70 -11.61
N LYS A 159 -3.30 -2.77 -11.10
CA LYS A 159 -3.25 -4.08 -11.77
C LYS A 159 -3.62 -5.23 -10.85
N SER A 160 -4.57 -6.06 -11.26
CA SER A 160 -5.00 -7.22 -10.48
C SER A 160 -5.16 -8.46 -11.36
N SER A 161 -4.51 -9.58 -11.04
CA SER A 161 -4.75 -10.80 -11.81
C SER A 161 -6.09 -11.47 -11.44
N GLY A 162 -6.39 -11.62 -10.16
CA GLY A 162 -7.53 -12.40 -9.67
C GLY A 162 -8.75 -11.58 -9.23
N GLY A 163 -8.55 -10.44 -8.56
CA GLY A 163 -9.65 -9.65 -7.99
C GLY A 163 -10.10 -8.47 -8.85
N GLY A 164 -11.22 -7.85 -8.46
CA GLY A 164 -11.73 -6.64 -9.11
C GLY A 164 -10.89 -5.41 -8.81
N ILE A 165 -11.08 -4.36 -9.62
CA ILE A 165 -10.50 -3.05 -9.38
C ILE A 165 -11.62 -2.03 -9.29
N THR A 166 -11.70 -1.32 -8.19
CA THR A 166 -12.62 -0.19 -8.00
C THR A 166 -11.79 1.07 -7.89
N VAL A 167 -12.03 2.02 -8.79
CA VAL A 167 -11.46 3.37 -8.72
C VAL A 167 -12.60 4.33 -8.40
N VAL A 168 -12.51 5.02 -7.28
CA VAL A 168 -13.44 6.06 -6.86
C VAL A 168 -12.80 7.41 -7.15
N LEU A 169 -13.44 8.21 -7.99
CA LEU A 169 -13.00 9.58 -8.29
C LEU A 169 -13.87 10.59 -7.55
N GLY A 170 -13.25 11.65 -7.05
CA GLY A 170 -13.98 12.85 -6.64
C GLY A 170 -14.66 13.54 -7.82
N GLU A 171 -15.46 14.58 -7.55
CA GLU A 171 -16.18 15.29 -8.63
C GLU A 171 -15.26 16.13 -9.54
N LYS A 172 -14.12 16.56 -9.00
CA LYS A 172 -13.23 17.57 -9.61
C LYS A 172 -12.04 17.03 -10.42
N PRO A 173 -11.41 15.88 -10.10
CA PRO A 173 -10.23 15.42 -10.81
C PRO A 173 -10.45 15.31 -12.32
N ALA A 174 -9.53 15.89 -13.10
CA ALA A 174 -9.45 15.81 -14.54
C ALA A 174 -8.35 14.80 -14.92
N VAL A 175 -8.76 13.70 -15.54
CA VAL A 175 -7.90 12.52 -15.73
C VAL A 175 -8.29 11.79 -17.01
N ASP A 176 -7.30 11.20 -17.66
CA ASP A 176 -7.55 10.22 -18.71
C ASP A 176 -7.75 8.85 -18.07
N VAL A 177 -8.66 8.03 -18.58
CA VAL A 177 -8.93 6.68 -18.06
C VAL A 177 -8.72 5.62 -19.12
N ASP A 178 -8.05 4.52 -18.76
CA ASP A 178 -7.93 3.29 -19.54
C ASP A 178 -8.22 2.09 -18.62
N LEU A 179 -9.45 1.60 -18.66
CA LEU A 179 -9.94 0.54 -17.80
C LEU A 179 -10.21 -0.70 -18.64
N ARG A 180 -9.65 -1.84 -18.25
CA ARG A 180 -9.72 -3.07 -19.05
C ARG A 180 -9.88 -4.31 -18.18
N THR A 181 -10.69 -5.24 -18.65
CA THR A 181 -10.79 -6.59 -18.08
C THR A 181 -10.85 -7.68 -19.13
N SER A 182 -10.35 -8.88 -18.80
CA SER A 182 -10.46 -10.05 -19.68
C SER A 182 -11.74 -10.86 -19.44
N ALA A 183 -12.04 -11.21 -18.19
CA ALA A 183 -13.17 -12.07 -17.85
C ALA A 183 -14.38 -11.32 -17.23
N GLY A 184 -14.19 -10.09 -16.76
CA GLY A 184 -15.23 -9.30 -16.10
C GLY A 184 -15.93 -8.31 -17.03
N GLN A 185 -16.54 -7.29 -16.42
CA GLN A 185 -17.11 -6.13 -17.12
C GLN A 185 -16.46 -4.84 -16.64
N VAL A 186 -16.49 -3.82 -17.49
CA VAL A 186 -16.14 -2.45 -17.11
C VAL A 186 -17.42 -1.65 -16.93
N ALA A 187 -17.64 -1.14 -15.72
CA ALA A 187 -18.78 -0.31 -15.38
C ALA A 187 -18.32 1.06 -14.89
N THR A 188 -19.12 2.10 -15.14
CA THR A 188 -18.86 3.44 -14.63
C THR A 188 -20.14 4.14 -14.21
N ASP A 189 -20.06 4.91 -13.14
CA ASP A 189 -21.14 5.79 -12.68
C ASP A 189 -21.13 7.16 -13.39
N PHE A 190 -20.07 7.45 -14.17
CA PHE A 190 -19.97 8.67 -14.97
C PHE A 190 -20.80 8.53 -16.24
N PRO A 191 -21.65 9.51 -16.60
CA PRO A 191 -22.39 9.45 -17.84
C PRO A 191 -21.42 9.50 -19.02
N VAL A 192 -21.32 8.44 -19.80
CA VAL A 192 -20.33 8.37 -20.91
C VAL A 192 -20.60 9.40 -22.01
N ALA A 193 -21.81 9.92 -22.13
CA ALA A 193 -22.11 10.99 -23.08
C ALA A 193 -21.61 12.40 -22.65
N THR A 194 -21.38 12.65 -21.35
CA THR A 194 -21.08 14.01 -20.84
C THR A 194 -19.90 14.08 -19.85
N GLY A 195 -19.59 12.99 -19.16
CA GLY A 195 -18.55 12.90 -18.13
C GLY A 195 -17.31 12.10 -18.54
N VAL A 196 -17.42 11.21 -19.54
CA VAL A 196 -16.27 10.47 -20.11
C VAL A 196 -16.25 10.67 -21.62
N GLN A 197 -15.44 11.58 -22.13
CA GLN A 197 -15.29 11.75 -23.58
C GLN A 197 -14.45 10.59 -24.14
N GLY A 198 -15.11 9.54 -24.66
CA GLY A 198 -14.41 8.40 -25.25
C GLY A 198 -15.30 7.21 -25.61
N GLU A 199 -14.68 6.05 -25.77
CA GLU A 199 -15.35 4.81 -26.18
C GLU A 199 -15.55 3.88 -24.98
N GLN A 200 -16.77 3.36 -24.85
CA GLN A 200 -17.09 2.28 -23.92
C GLN A 200 -17.47 1.02 -24.69
N LYS A 201 -16.81 -0.09 -24.36
CA LYS A 201 -17.17 -1.46 -24.74
C LYS A 201 -17.47 -2.24 -23.46
N LYS A 202 -18.00 -3.46 -23.62
CA LYS A 202 -18.31 -4.35 -22.49
C LYS A 202 -17.14 -4.56 -21.51
N ASN A 203 -15.92 -4.65 -22.05
CA ASN A 203 -14.71 -5.04 -21.31
C ASN A 203 -13.62 -3.95 -21.28
N GLU A 204 -13.91 -2.77 -21.82
CA GLU A 204 -12.95 -1.70 -21.97
C GLU A 204 -13.66 -0.35 -21.87
N LEU A 205 -13.08 0.58 -21.12
CA LEU A 205 -13.47 1.98 -21.10
C LEU A 205 -12.23 2.83 -21.32
N ARG A 206 -12.27 3.67 -22.34
CA ARG A 206 -11.22 4.66 -22.62
C ARG A 206 -11.86 6.00 -22.82
N GLY A 207 -11.31 7.02 -22.17
CA GLY A 207 -11.79 8.38 -22.37
C GLY A 207 -11.23 9.38 -21.39
N LYS A 208 -11.75 10.60 -21.47
CA LYS A 208 -11.33 11.72 -20.62
C LYS A 208 -12.41 12.07 -19.63
N VAL A 209 -12.06 12.17 -18.35
CA VAL A 209 -12.90 12.69 -17.28
C VAL A 209 -12.53 14.14 -17.03
N ASN A 210 -13.52 15.03 -16.94
CA ASN A 210 -13.35 16.46 -16.63
C ASN A 210 -12.30 17.22 -17.49
N GLY A 211 -12.18 16.89 -18.77
CA GLY A 211 -11.23 17.55 -19.69
C GLY A 211 -9.90 16.81 -19.87
N GLY A 212 -9.67 15.72 -19.14
CA GLY A 212 -8.47 14.89 -19.24
C GLY A 212 -7.31 15.41 -18.40
N GLY A 213 -6.21 14.65 -18.35
CA GLY A 213 -5.09 14.95 -17.47
C GLY A 213 -4.20 13.73 -17.25
N PRO A 214 -3.63 13.54 -16.04
CA PRO A 214 -2.86 12.34 -15.71
C PRO A 214 -3.66 11.07 -15.98
N LEU A 215 -2.95 10.04 -16.43
CA LEU A 215 -3.58 8.79 -16.86
C LEU A 215 -3.85 7.88 -15.66
N ILE A 216 -5.08 7.39 -15.58
CA ILE A 216 -5.49 6.32 -14.67
C ILE A 216 -5.69 5.05 -15.48
N THR A 217 -4.85 4.05 -15.24
CA THR A 217 -5.01 2.71 -15.80
C THR A 217 -5.50 1.73 -14.75
N ALA A 218 -6.48 0.90 -15.09
CA ALA A 218 -6.98 -0.15 -14.22
C ALA A 218 -7.20 -1.43 -15.02
N HIS A 219 -6.29 -2.40 -14.89
CA HIS A 219 -6.32 -3.63 -15.67
C HIS A 219 -6.47 -4.85 -14.78
N THR A 220 -7.44 -5.72 -15.09
CA THR A 220 -7.58 -7.01 -14.42
C THR A 220 -7.85 -8.17 -15.38
N SER A 221 -7.42 -9.38 -15.02
CA SER A 221 -7.73 -10.57 -15.80
C SER A 221 -9.03 -11.25 -15.33
N GLY A 222 -9.19 -11.43 -14.02
CA GLY A 222 -10.32 -12.18 -13.44
C GLY A 222 -11.50 -11.35 -12.95
N GLY A 223 -11.27 -10.09 -12.55
CA GLY A 223 -12.29 -9.27 -11.90
C GLY A 223 -13.04 -8.32 -12.84
N SER A 224 -14.05 -7.63 -12.30
CA SER A 224 -14.64 -6.45 -12.97
C SER A 224 -13.85 -5.19 -12.61
N VAL A 225 -13.86 -4.20 -13.51
CA VAL A 225 -13.32 -2.87 -13.23
C VAL A 225 -14.49 -1.91 -13.07
N ARG A 226 -14.50 -1.15 -11.98
CA ARG A 226 -15.53 -0.15 -11.70
C ARG A 226 -14.90 1.23 -11.53
N LEU A 227 -15.43 2.20 -12.25
CA LEU A 227 -15.12 3.62 -12.07
C LEU A 227 -16.31 4.30 -11.43
N GLN A 228 -16.20 4.57 -10.14
CA GLN A 228 -17.29 5.15 -9.34
C GLN A 228 -17.07 6.64 -9.13
N LYS A 229 -18.18 7.36 -9.04
CA LYS A 229 -18.20 8.75 -8.60
C LYS A 229 -18.49 8.77 -7.10
N ARG A 230 -17.72 9.56 -6.33
CA ARG A 230 -18.05 9.85 -4.93
C ARG A 230 -19.09 10.96 -4.81
#